data_AF-A0A952B1P2-F1
#
_entry.id   AF-A0A952B1P2-F1
#
_cell.length_a   1.000
_cell.length_b   1.000
_cell.length_c   1.000
_cell.angle_alpha   90.00
_cell.angle_beta   90.00
_cell.angle_gamma   90.00
#
_symmetry.space_group_name_H-M   'P 1'
#
loop_
_entity.id
_entity.type
_entity.pdbx_description
1 polymer ?
#
loop_
_entity_poly.entity_id
_entity_poly.type
_entity_poly.pdbx_seq_one_letter_code
_entity_poly.pdbx_strand_id
1 'polypeptide(L)' 'MSDVKKPLVIILVFAFVILIILCASLIIKRKERSPKKGSETISSYQECVAAGYPVREIYPPQCVTPDGKTFIGQ' A
#
# COMPACT_ATOMS: atom_id res chain seq x y z
N MET A 1 -24.77 -32.35 -30.66
CA MET A 1 -24.34 -30.93 -30.47
C MET A 1 -24.08 -30.62 -28.98
N SER A 2 -23.36 -31.49 -28.25
CA SER A 2 -23.18 -31.38 -26.79
C SER A 2 -21.71 -31.42 -26.36
N ASP A 3 -20.81 -31.82 -27.26
CA ASP A 3 -19.40 -32.09 -26.95
C ASP A 3 -18.52 -30.83 -26.92
N VAL A 4 -18.91 -29.76 -27.62
CA VAL A 4 -18.22 -28.45 -27.57
C VAL A 4 -18.52 -27.68 -26.28
N LYS A 5 -19.58 -28.05 -25.56
CA LYS A 5 -20.00 -27.35 -24.32
C LYS A 5 -19.06 -27.67 -23.15
N LYS A 6 -18.49 -28.87 -23.09
CA LYS A 6 -17.56 -29.29 -22.02
C LYS A 6 -16.25 -28.48 -22.04
N PRO A 7 -15.53 -28.33 -23.17
CA PRO A 7 -14.35 -27.46 -23.21
C PRO A 7 -14.73 -25.98 -23.03
N LEU A 8 -15.91 -25.55 -23.50
CA LEU A 8 -16.38 -24.17 -23.32
C LEU A 8 -16.68 -23.83 -21.86
N VAL A 9 -17.26 -24.76 -21.09
CA VAL A 9 -17.48 -24.59 -19.65
C VAL A 9 -16.14 -24.57 -18.90
N ILE A 10 -15.19 -25.44 -19.26
CA ILE A 10 -13.86 -25.44 -18.66
C ILE A 10 -13.14 -24.10 -18.92
N ILE A 11 -13.18 -23.61 -20.16
CA ILE A 11 -12.59 -22.31 -20.53
C ILE A 11 -13.24 -21.16 -19.75
N LEU A 12 -14.57 -21.16 -19.60
CA LEU A 12 -15.29 -20.15 -18.82
C LEU A 12 -14.89 -20.18 -17.33
N VAL A 13 -14.74 -21.36 -16.74
CA VAL A 13 -14.30 -21.50 -15.33
C VAL A 13 -12.88 -20.99 -15.16
N PHE A 14 -11.94 -21.37 -16.04
CA PHE A 14 -10.56 -20.86 -15.99
C PHE A 14 -10.48 -19.34 -16.18
N ALA A 15 -11.24 -18.80 -17.14
CA ALA A 15 -11.29 -17.35 -17.35
C ALA A 15 -11.82 -16.60 -16.13
N PHE A 16 -12.83 -17.15 -15.45
CA PHE A 16 -13.39 -16.57 -14.23
C PHE A 16 -12.41 -16.63 -13.05
N VAL A 17 -11.70 -17.76 -12.89
CA VAL A 17 -10.65 -17.91 -11.86
C VAL A 17 -9.50 -16.91 -12.10
N ILE A 18 -9.05 -16.75 -13.34
CA ILE A 18 -8.01 -15.78 -13.71
C ILE A 18 -8.48 -14.35 -13.42
N LEU A 19 -9.73 -14.02 -13.74
CA LEU A 19 -10.32 -12.70 -13.46
C LEU A 19 -10.35 -12.41 -11.95
N ILE A 20 -10.74 -13.38 -11.12
CA ILE A 20 -10.75 -13.25 -9.66
C ILE A 20 -9.33 -13.01 -9.13
N ILE A 21 -8.33 -13.74 -9.61
CA ILE A 21 -6.93 -13.59 -9.20
C ILE A 21 -6.42 -12.18 -9.56
N LEU A 22 -6.73 -11.70 -10.77
CA LEU A 22 -6.36 -10.34 -11.20
C LEU A 22 -7.03 -9.27 -10.32
N CYS A 23 -8.33 -9.37 -10.07
CA CYS A 23 -9.05 -8.45 -9.18
C CYS A 23 -8.50 -8.48 -7.75
N ALA A 24 -8.23 -9.65 -7.19
CA ALA A 24 -7.64 -9.79 -5.86
C ALA A 24 -6.25 -9.14 -5.78
N SER A 25 -5.41 -9.31 -6.82
CA SER A 25 -4.08 -8.70 -6.88
C SER A 25 -4.11 -7.17 -6.88
N LEU A 26 -5.13 -6.55 -7.51
CA LEU A 26 -5.32 -5.09 -7.53
C LEU A 26 -5.77 -4.55 -6.17
N ILE A 27 -6.56 -5.32 -5.42
CA ILE A 27 -7.01 -4.95 -4.07
C ILE A 27 -5.84 -5.05 -3.07
N ILE A 28 -5.01 -6.08 -3.17
CA ILE A 28 -3.89 -6.31 -2.23
C ILE A 28 -2.82 -5.21 -2.33
N LYS A 29 -2.53 -4.70 -3.54
CA LYS A 29 -1.57 -3.59 -3.72
C LYS A 29 -2.00 -2.27 -3.06
N ARG A 30 -3.26 -2.11 -2.64
CA ARG A 30 -3.71 -0.93 -1.87
C ARG A 30 -3.41 -1.01 -0.37
N LYS A 31 -2.98 -2.17 0.16
CA LYS A 31 -2.84 -2.38 1.62
C LYS A 31 -1.45 -2.04 2.18
N GLU A 32 -0.47 -1.69 1.36
CA GLU A 32 0.91 -1.40 1.80
C GLU A 32 1.28 0.09 1.75
N ARG A 33 0.46 0.94 2.39
CA ARG A 33 0.90 2.28 2.86
C ARG A 33 0.65 2.44 4.36
N SER A 34 1.04 1.44 5.13
CA SER A 34 1.16 1.63 6.56
C SER A 34 2.47 0.99 6.98
N PRO A 35 3.59 1.74 6.91
CA PRO A 35 4.81 1.25 7.53
C PRO A 35 4.53 1.21 9.03
N LYS A 36 4.15 0.03 9.54
CA LYS A 36 4.38 -0.32 10.93
C LYS A 36 5.90 -0.52 11.10
N LYS A 37 6.67 0.57 11.00
CA LYS A 37 8.01 0.61 11.60
C LYS A 37 7.76 0.87 13.08
N GLY A 38 7.94 -0.19 13.86
CA GLY A 38 7.72 -0.15 15.30
C GLY A 38 8.51 0.97 15.94
N SER A 39 7.86 1.71 16.83
CA SER A 39 8.41 2.34 18.04
C SER A 39 9.87 2.83 18.04
N GLU A 40 10.40 3.31 16.93
CA GLU A 40 11.52 4.24 16.95
C GLU A 40 10.88 5.52 17.50
N THR A 41 11.12 5.78 18.78
CA THR A 41 10.72 7.00 19.46
C THR A 41 11.41 8.16 18.77
N ILE A 42 10.87 8.61 17.64
CA ILE A 42 11.34 9.79 16.95
C ILE A 42 11.15 10.94 17.92
N SER A 43 12.25 11.61 18.21
CA SER A 43 12.32 12.73 19.12
C SER A 43 12.72 14.02 18.41
N SER A 44 13.19 13.93 17.16
CA SER A 44 13.70 15.07 16.39
C SER A 44 13.22 15.08 14.93
N TYR A 45 13.26 16.26 14.31
CA TYR A 45 12.98 16.45 12.88
C TYR A 45 13.92 15.61 12.00
N GLN A 46 15.21 15.56 12.34
CA GLN A 46 16.22 14.83 11.59
C GLN A 46 15.97 13.31 11.61
N GLU A 47 15.59 12.75 12.76
CA GLU A 47 15.16 11.35 12.87
C GLU A 47 13.90 11.07 12.05
N CYS A 48 12.93 11.99 12.06
CA CYS A 48 11.71 11.86 11.27
C CYS A 48 12.01 11.79 9.77
N VAL A 49 12.91 12.65 9.27
CA VAL A 49 13.32 12.69 7.86
C VAL A 49 14.16 11.45 7.51
N ALA A 50 15.11 11.07 8.36
CA ALA A 50 15.97 9.90 8.17
C ALA A 50 15.17 8.60 8.14
N ALA A 51 14.07 8.52 8.90
CA ALA A 51 13.16 7.40 8.87
C ALA A 51 12.31 7.31 7.57
N GLY A 52 12.37 8.35 6.72
CA GLY A 52 11.68 8.41 5.43
C GLY A 52 10.23 8.86 5.53
N TYR A 53 9.87 9.57 6.60
CA TYR A 53 8.50 10.05 6.79
C TYR A 53 8.19 11.30 5.94
N PRO A 54 6.90 11.56 5.64
CA PRO A 54 6.50 12.72 4.84
C PRO A 54 6.95 14.04 5.44
N VAL A 55 7.64 14.85 4.64
CA VAL A 55 8.06 16.21 4.97
C VAL A 55 7.19 17.21 4.21
N ARG A 56 6.66 18.21 4.92
CA ARG A 56 6.02 19.39 4.35
C ARG A 56 7.06 20.48 4.11
N GLU A 57 7.18 20.90 2.86
CA GLU A 57 8.10 21.94 2.39
C GLU A 57 7.51 23.36 2.56
N ILE A 58 6.81 23.61 3.68
CA ILE A 58 6.35 24.96 4.07
C ILE A 58 7.35 25.47 5.10
N TYR A 59 7.68 26.77 5.12
CA TYR A 59 8.62 27.30 6.11
C TYR A 59 7.91 27.61 7.45
N PRO A 60 8.43 27.13 8.60
CA PRO A 60 9.55 26.18 8.76
C PRO A 60 9.14 24.75 8.39
N PRO A 61 10.06 23.93 7.83
CA PRO A 61 9.74 22.59 7.34
C PRO A 61 9.23 21.68 8.46
N GLN A 62 8.30 20.80 8.13
CA GLN A 62 7.62 19.95 9.11
C GLN A 62 7.62 18.49 8.68
N CYS A 63 8.03 17.57 9.55
CA CYS A 63 7.96 16.14 9.28
C CYS A 63 6.84 15.48 10.10
N VAL A 64 6.02 14.63 9.46
CA VAL A 64 4.83 14.03 10.08
C VAL A 64 4.98 12.51 10.18
N THR A 65 4.90 11.97 11.39
CA THR A 65 4.98 10.52 11.62
C THR A 65 3.64 9.82 11.39
N PRO A 66 3.62 8.48 11.22
CA PRO A 66 2.38 7.71 11.08
C PRO A 66 1.49 7.78 12.33
N ASP A 67 2.10 8.05 13.49
CA ASP A 67 1.40 8.26 14.77
C ASP A 67 0.78 9.67 14.88
N GLY A 68 0.97 10.53 13.88
CA GLY A 68 0.43 11.90 13.85
C GLY A 68 1.27 12.94 14.58
N LYS A 69 2.48 12.60 15.06
CA LYS A 69 3.40 13.58 15.65
C LYS A 69 4.02 14.42 14.54
N THR A 70 4.15 15.72 14.78
CA THR A 70 4.80 16.66 13.85
C THR A 70 6.04 17.24 14.48
N PHE A 71 7.16 17.16 13.77
CA PHE A 71 8.45 17.72 14.18
C PHE A 71 8.78 18.91 13.28
N ILE A 72 9.09 20.06 13.86
CA ILE A 72 9.45 21.28 13.13
C ILE A 72 10.97 21.33 13.03
N GLY A 73 11.51 21.55 11.82
CA GLY A 73 12.92 21.84 11.61
C GLY A 73 13.20 23.29 12.00
N GLN A 74 13.65 23.49 13.23
CA GLN A 74 14.18 24.76 13.74
C GLN A 74 15.67 24.62 14.04
#